data_AF-A0A3N5SAK2-F1
#
_entry.id   AF-A0A3N5SAK2-F1
#
_cell.length_a   1.000
_cell.length_b   1.000
_cell.length_c   1.000
_cell.angle_alpha   90.00
_cell.angle_beta   90.00
_cell.angle_gamma   90.00
#
_symmetry.space_group_name_H-M   'P 1'
#
loop_
_entity.id
_entity.type
_entity.pdbx_description
1 polymer ?
#
loop_
_entity_poly.entity_id
_entity_poly.type
_entity_poly.pdbx_seq_one_letter_code
_entity_poly.pdbx_strand_id
1 'polypeptide(L)'
;MNDELASLYTADKQERVNQPKGNTTAYKEMRTRDLGRRERVMEIVAANQVQTAEDYFHAAWIMNHGDTPDDAKNAHFLAVRASELSYRPARWLAAATYDRWQMYQGKPQKYGTNYVYDVRRDRLWDVDPETTDEERAAWDVPPLAEQLRKAEEASKHQAPMSESELKEYEANAPQWLKKALLRWRTQGSV
;
A
#
# COMPACT_ATOMS: atom_id res chain seq x y z
N MET A 1 -18.98 -15.19 -7.81
CA MET A 1 -17.82 -15.20 -6.92
C MET A 1 -16.89 -16.30 -7.40
N ASN A 2 -15.61 -15.99 -7.55
CA ASN A 2 -14.56 -16.87 -8.01
C ASN A 2 -13.87 -17.53 -6.80
N ASP A 3 -14.07 -18.83 -6.63
CA ASP A 3 -13.58 -19.57 -5.45
C ASP A 3 -12.06 -19.58 -5.33
N GLU A 4 -11.35 -19.63 -6.45
CA GLU A 4 -9.89 -19.55 -6.46
C GLU A 4 -9.42 -18.17 -5.94
N LEU A 5 -10.04 -17.10 -6.42
CA LEU A 5 -9.71 -15.74 -6.00
C LEU A 5 -10.00 -15.51 -4.52
N ALA A 6 -11.12 -16.05 -4.01
CA ALA A 6 -11.44 -16.04 -2.59
C ALA A 6 -10.41 -16.81 -1.75
N SER A 7 -9.90 -17.94 -2.27
CA SER A 7 -8.83 -18.71 -1.63
C SER A 7 -7.51 -17.94 -1.58
N LEU A 8 -7.10 -17.31 -2.69
CA LEU A 8 -5.89 -16.48 -2.76
C LEU A 8 -5.96 -15.29 -1.79
N TYR A 9 -7.12 -14.65 -1.69
CA TYR A 9 -7.34 -13.54 -0.75
C TYR A 9 -7.30 -13.99 0.71
N THR A 10 -7.89 -15.15 1.02
CA THR A 10 -7.86 -15.72 2.37
C THR A 10 -6.42 -16.07 2.77
N ALA A 11 -5.66 -16.68 1.87
CA ALA A 11 -4.24 -16.98 2.09
C ALA A 11 -3.41 -15.71 2.29
N ASP A 12 -3.61 -14.66 1.48
CA ASP A 12 -2.97 -13.35 1.67
C ASP A 12 -3.23 -12.80 3.07
N LYS A 13 -4.50 -12.74 3.48
CA LYS A 13 -4.87 -12.20 4.79
C LYS A 13 -4.29 -13.00 5.95
N GLN A 14 -4.27 -14.33 5.82
CA GLN A 14 -3.73 -15.18 6.88
C GLN A 14 -2.23 -14.94 7.11
N GLU A 15 -1.46 -14.67 6.05
CA GLU A 15 -0.04 -14.31 6.17
C GLU A 15 0.18 -12.94 6.85
N ARG A 16 -0.81 -12.04 6.79
CA ARG A 16 -0.73 -10.72 7.46
C ARG A 16 -1.00 -10.76 8.96
N VAL A 17 -1.60 -11.83 9.49
CA VAL A 17 -1.88 -11.97 10.93
C VAL A 17 -0.58 -11.97 11.75
N ASN A 18 0.43 -12.69 11.27
CA ASN A 18 1.75 -12.78 11.89
C ASN A 18 2.82 -12.42 10.85
N GLN A 19 2.76 -11.19 10.34
CA GLN A 19 3.67 -10.73 9.31
C GLN A 19 5.13 -10.76 9.81
N PRO A 20 6.06 -11.40 9.08
CA PRO A 20 7.49 -11.36 9.43
C PRO A 20 8.05 -9.94 9.39
N LYS A 21 9.03 -9.66 10.26
CA LYS A 21 9.79 -8.39 10.22
C LYS A 21 10.45 -8.23 8.85
N GLY A 22 10.42 -7.01 8.31
CA GLY A 22 11.08 -6.68 7.05
C GLY A 22 12.53 -7.15 6.97
N ASN A 23 13.00 -7.44 5.76
CA ASN A 23 14.36 -7.94 5.43
C ASN A 23 14.75 -9.32 6.00
N THR A 24 13.93 -9.97 6.82
CA THR A 24 14.16 -11.36 7.25
C THR A 24 13.96 -12.35 6.09
N THR A 25 14.54 -13.56 6.19
CA THR A 25 14.31 -14.64 5.22
C THR A 25 12.81 -14.96 5.08
N ALA A 26 12.10 -15.08 6.19
CA ALA A 26 10.65 -15.32 6.20
C ALA A 26 9.87 -14.21 5.50
N TYR A 27 10.29 -12.95 5.64
CA TYR A 27 9.69 -11.83 4.91
C TYR A 27 9.94 -11.95 3.41
N LYS A 28 11.16 -12.27 2.97
CA LYS A 28 11.49 -12.47 1.56
C LYS A 28 10.66 -13.61 0.95
N GLU A 29 10.52 -14.72 1.65
CA GLU A 29 9.67 -15.84 1.22
C GLU A 29 8.18 -15.46 1.12
N MET A 30 7.67 -14.67 2.07
CA MET A 30 6.32 -14.10 1.99
C MET A 30 6.16 -13.22 0.75
N ARG A 31 7.14 -12.35 0.44
CA ARG A 31 7.10 -11.52 -0.77
C ARG A 31 7.14 -12.34 -2.06
N THR A 32 7.85 -13.48 -2.08
CA THR A 32 7.80 -14.43 -3.21
C THR A 32 6.38 -15.00 -3.41
N ARG A 33 5.70 -15.36 -2.32
CA ARG A 33 4.30 -15.82 -2.40
C ARG A 33 3.35 -14.70 -2.82
N ASP A 34 3.56 -13.48 -2.34
CA ASP A 34 2.79 -12.30 -2.78
C ASP A 34 2.91 -12.07 -4.28
N LEU A 35 4.10 -12.24 -4.86
CA LEU A 35 4.30 -12.18 -6.32
C LEU A 35 3.49 -13.26 -7.04
N GLY A 36 3.61 -14.52 -6.62
CA GLY A 36 2.86 -15.62 -7.26
C GLY A 36 1.34 -15.43 -7.17
N ARG A 37 0.82 -14.90 -6.05
CA ARG A 37 -0.61 -14.56 -5.92
C ARG A 37 -1.02 -13.45 -6.89
N ARG A 38 -0.20 -12.41 -7.08
CA ARG A 38 -0.48 -11.32 -8.04
C ARG A 38 -0.45 -11.80 -9.49
N GLU A 39 0.54 -12.61 -9.86
CA GLU A 39 0.61 -13.22 -11.19
C GLU A 39 -0.66 -14.04 -11.48
N ARG A 40 -1.08 -14.86 -10.51
CA ARG A 40 -2.32 -15.64 -10.66
C ARG A 40 -3.58 -14.77 -10.75
N VAL A 41 -3.67 -13.69 -9.98
CA VAL A 41 -4.76 -12.72 -10.11
C VAL A 41 -4.82 -12.12 -11.51
N MET A 42 -3.67 -11.76 -12.10
CA MET A 42 -3.65 -11.19 -13.45
C MET A 42 -4.07 -12.21 -14.51
N GLU A 43 -3.77 -13.50 -14.34
CA GLU A 43 -4.29 -14.56 -15.22
C GLU A 43 -5.82 -14.67 -15.13
N ILE A 44 -6.38 -14.65 -13.91
CA ILE A 44 -7.84 -14.67 -13.68
C ILE A 44 -8.50 -13.43 -14.31
N VAL A 45 -7.89 -12.25 -14.18
CA VAL A 45 -8.36 -11.02 -14.83
C VAL A 45 -8.31 -11.15 -16.35
N ALA A 46 -7.20 -11.64 -16.92
CA ALA A 46 -7.05 -11.80 -18.36
C ALA A 46 -8.02 -12.83 -18.96
N ALA A 47 -8.42 -13.84 -18.17
CA ALA A 47 -9.42 -14.83 -18.53
C ALA A 47 -10.88 -14.32 -18.38
N ASN A 48 -11.09 -13.04 -18.03
CA ASN A 48 -12.40 -12.46 -17.72
C ASN A 48 -13.15 -13.22 -16.63
N GLN A 49 -12.45 -13.71 -15.60
CA GLN A 49 -13.03 -14.50 -14.50
C GLN A 49 -13.28 -13.69 -13.22
N VAL A 50 -13.15 -12.36 -13.27
CA VAL A 50 -13.52 -11.43 -12.19
C VAL A 50 -14.89 -10.86 -12.52
N GLN A 51 -15.92 -11.24 -11.76
CA GLN A 51 -17.32 -11.02 -12.16
C GLN A 51 -18.14 -10.25 -11.11
N THR A 52 -17.94 -10.52 -9.82
CA THR A 52 -18.68 -9.84 -8.75
C THR A 52 -17.86 -8.75 -8.09
N ALA A 53 -18.54 -7.88 -7.33
CA ALA A 53 -17.88 -6.80 -6.59
C ALA A 53 -16.82 -7.33 -5.61
N GLU A 54 -17.10 -8.47 -4.97
CA GLU A 54 -16.18 -9.20 -4.10
C GLU A 54 -14.97 -9.74 -4.87
N ASP A 55 -15.16 -10.26 -6.09
CA ASP A 55 -14.05 -10.71 -6.93
C ASP A 55 -13.11 -9.53 -7.22
N TYR A 56 -13.67 -8.40 -7.65
CA TYR A 56 -12.90 -7.18 -7.89
C TYR A 56 -12.16 -6.71 -6.63
N PHE A 57 -12.82 -6.75 -5.47
CA PHE A 57 -12.22 -6.37 -4.19
C PHE A 57 -11.07 -7.32 -3.79
N HIS A 58 -11.26 -8.63 -3.90
CA HIS A 58 -10.23 -9.63 -3.59
C HIS A 58 -9.02 -9.47 -4.50
N ALA A 59 -9.24 -9.32 -5.81
CA ALA A 59 -8.17 -9.06 -6.77
C ALA A 59 -7.43 -7.76 -6.43
N ALA A 60 -8.15 -6.67 -6.16
CA ALA A 60 -7.57 -5.39 -5.77
C ALA A 60 -6.72 -5.50 -4.49
N TRP A 61 -7.20 -6.24 -3.49
CA TRP A 61 -6.51 -6.42 -2.21
C TRP A 61 -5.18 -7.16 -2.38
N ILE A 62 -5.14 -8.20 -3.22
CA ILE A 62 -3.92 -8.92 -3.53
C ILE A 62 -2.95 -8.04 -4.33
N MET A 63 -3.44 -7.36 -5.37
CA MET A 63 -2.62 -6.45 -6.19
C MET A 63 -2.06 -5.27 -5.40
N ASN A 64 -2.77 -4.81 -4.37
CA ASN A 64 -2.33 -3.74 -3.48
C ASN A 64 -0.98 -4.09 -2.84
N HIS A 65 -0.65 -5.36 -2.58
CA HIS A 65 0.64 -5.79 -2.04
C HIS A 65 1.79 -5.86 -3.07
N GLY A 66 1.59 -5.31 -4.27
CA GLY A 66 2.62 -5.24 -5.30
C GLY A 66 3.67 -4.14 -5.08
N ASP A 67 4.78 -4.29 -5.79
CA ASP A 67 5.99 -3.48 -5.64
C ASP A 67 6.14 -2.42 -6.75
N THR A 68 5.27 -2.45 -7.76
CA THR A 68 5.42 -1.63 -8.96
C THR A 68 4.28 -0.61 -9.12
N PRO A 69 4.52 0.51 -9.81
CA PRO A 69 3.45 1.44 -10.19
C PRO A 69 2.28 0.75 -10.93
N ASP A 70 2.58 -0.25 -11.77
CA ASP A 70 1.57 -0.99 -12.51
C ASP A 70 0.72 -1.89 -11.61
N ASP A 71 1.32 -2.55 -10.61
CA ASP A 71 0.56 -3.29 -9.60
C ASP A 71 -0.42 -2.36 -8.86
N ALA A 72 0.06 -1.20 -8.40
CA ALA A 72 -0.74 -0.23 -7.67
C ALA A 72 -1.88 0.35 -8.53
N LYS A 73 -1.60 0.61 -9.82
CA LYS A 73 -2.58 1.06 -10.81
C LYS A 73 -3.65 -0.01 -11.06
N ASN A 74 -3.25 -1.26 -11.25
CA ASN A 74 -4.18 -2.38 -11.44
C ASN A 74 -5.05 -2.57 -10.18
N ALA A 75 -4.44 -2.53 -9.00
CA ALA A 75 -5.17 -2.58 -7.73
C ALA A 75 -6.22 -1.46 -7.62
N HIS A 76 -5.87 -0.24 -8.03
CA HIS A 76 -6.78 0.90 -8.04
C HIS A 76 -7.98 0.68 -8.97
N PHE A 77 -7.75 0.27 -10.22
CA PHE A 77 -8.85 0.04 -11.14
C PHE A 77 -9.77 -1.09 -10.70
N LEU A 78 -9.21 -2.17 -10.15
CA LEU A 78 -10.00 -3.26 -9.59
C LEU A 78 -10.84 -2.77 -8.38
N ALA A 79 -10.26 -1.99 -7.47
CA ALA A 79 -10.97 -1.45 -6.31
C ALA A 79 -12.07 -0.46 -6.70
N VAL A 80 -11.83 0.39 -7.71
CA VAL A 80 -12.86 1.29 -8.25
C VAL A 80 -14.03 0.49 -8.81
N ARG A 81 -13.78 -0.57 -9.60
CA ARG A 81 -14.86 -1.43 -10.11
C ARG A 81 -15.66 -2.09 -8.99
N ALA A 82 -15.01 -2.60 -7.94
CA ALA A 82 -15.72 -3.12 -6.77
C ALA A 82 -16.61 -2.04 -6.10
N SER A 83 -16.10 -0.81 -5.97
CA SER A 83 -16.86 0.32 -5.40
C SER A 83 -18.05 0.74 -6.27
N GLU A 84 -17.89 0.76 -7.60
CA GLU A 84 -18.97 1.06 -8.56
C GLU A 84 -20.09 0.02 -8.50
N LEU A 85 -19.74 -1.24 -8.23
CA LEU A 85 -20.68 -2.33 -7.96
C LEU A 85 -21.25 -2.29 -6.52
N SER A 86 -21.18 -1.13 -5.85
CA SER A 86 -21.73 -0.87 -4.51
C SER A 86 -21.11 -1.69 -3.37
N TYR A 87 -19.92 -2.26 -3.54
CA TYR A 87 -19.20 -2.92 -2.45
C TYR A 87 -18.45 -1.89 -1.61
N ARG A 88 -19.13 -1.38 -0.58
CA ARG A 88 -18.61 -0.29 0.27
C ARG A 88 -17.19 -0.50 0.81
N PRO A 89 -16.76 -1.71 1.26
CA PRO A 89 -15.38 -1.92 1.71
C PRO A 89 -14.31 -1.55 0.68
N ALA A 90 -14.65 -1.53 -0.62
CA ALA A 90 -13.73 -1.15 -1.68
C ALA A 90 -13.44 0.35 -1.78
N ARG A 91 -14.26 1.23 -1.16
CA ARG A 91 -14.04 2.69 -1.23
C ARG A 91 -12.69 3.09 -0.66
N TRP A 92 -12.41 2.66 0.58
CA TRP A 92 -11.13 2.93 1.20
C TRP A 92 -9.98 2.31 0.40
N LEU A 93 -10.16 1.09 -0.10
CA LEU A 93 -9.13 0.41 -0.90
C LEU A 93 -8.84 1.15 -2.21
N ALA A 94 -9.85 1.72 -2.86
CA ALA A 94 -9.70 2.51 -4.08
C ALA A 94 -8.88 3.79 -3.83
N ALA A 95 -9.15 4.49 -2.73
CA ALA A 95 -8.32 5.62 -2.29
C ALA A 95 -6.89 5.17 -1.95
N ALA A 96 -6.75 4.05 -1.23
CA ALA A 96 -5.46 3.59 -0.74
C ALA A 96 -4.50 3.15 -1.84
N THR A 97 -5.03 2.47 -2.84
CA THR A 97 -4.31 2.02 -4.03
C THR A 97 -3.99 3.18 -4.97
N TYR A 98 -4.88 4.18 -5.09
CA TYR A 98 -4.59 5.42 -5.82
C TYR A 98 -3.39 6.15 -5.22
N ASP A 99 -3.42 6.37 -3.90
CA ASP A 99 -2.33 7.01 -3.18
C ASP A 99 -1.01 6.25 -3.33
N ARG A 100 -1.06 4.90 -3.30
CA ARG A 100 0.13 4.06 -3.54
C ARG A 100 0.65 4.23 -4.95
N TRP A 101 -0.24 4.29 -5.94
CA TRP A 101 0.15 4.53 -7.32
C TRP A 101 0.81 5.90 -7.50
N GLN A 102 0.30 6.95 -6.85
CA GLN A 102 0.92 8.28 -6.84
C GLN A 102 2.29 8.26 -6.12
N MET A 103 2.36 7.62 -4.96
CA MET A 103 3.59 7.46 -4.18
C MET A 103 4.70 6.75 -4.97
N TYR A 104 4.39 5.64 -5.65
CA TYR A 104 5.37 4.91 -6.46
C TYR A 104 5.87 5.71 -7.67
N GLN A 105 5.10 6.70 -8.13
CA GLN A 105 5.54 7.68 -9.13
C GLN A 105 6.32 8.86 -8.52
N GLY A 106 6.50 8.90 -7.20
CA GLY A 106 7.16 9.99 -6.48
C GLY A 106 6.29 11.23 -6.27
N LYS A 107 4.98 11.12 -6.49
CA LYS A 107 4.01 12.23 -6.33
C LYS A 107 3.43 12.24 -4.91
N PRO A 108 2.85 13.37 -4.46
CA PRO A 108 2.03 13.39 -3.26
C PRO A 108 0.81 12.48 -3.39
N GLN A 109 0.37 11.92 -2.27
CA GLN A 109 -0.89 11.21 -2.10
C GLN A 109 -2.05 12.19 -2.19
N LYS A 110 -3.20 11.74 -2.68
CA LYS A 110 -4.42 12.54 -2.60
C LYS A 110 -5.03 12.42 -1.22
N TYR A 111 -5.28 11.20 -0.74
CA TYR A 111 -6.09 10.97 0.45
C TYR A 111 -5.28 10.78 1.75
N GLY A 112 -4.00 10.44 1.66
CA GLY A 112 -3.11 10.25 2.81
C GLY A 112 -3.25 8.89 3.48
N THR A 113 -3.22 7.79 2.71
CA THR A 113 -3.43 6.43 3.25
C THR A 113 -2.18 5.59 3.44
N ASN A 114 -1.07 5.95 2.79
CA ASN A 114 0.18 5.19 2.78
C ASN A 114 1.26 5.84 3.64
N TYR A 115 1.94 4.98 4.37
CA TYR A 115 3.00 5.30 5.30
C TYR A 115 4.28 4.62 4.83
N VAL A 116 5.42 5.25 5.12
CA VAL A 116 6.74 4.68 4.89
C VAL A 116 7.64 4.95 6.08
N TYR A 117 8.65 4.11 6.26
CA TYR A 117 9.73 4.42 7.19
C TYR A 117 10.69 5.42 6.56
N ASP A 118 11.04 6.50 7.25
CA ASP A 118 11.93 7.56 6.72
C ASP A 118 13.36 7.49 7.24
N VAL A 119 13.79 6.30 7.66
CA VAL A 119 15.02 5.99 8.39
C VAL A 119 15.06 6.44 9.86
N ARG A 120 14.06 7.19 10.32
CA ARG A 120 13.95 7.59 11.73
C ARG A 120 12.64 7.12 12.34
N ARG A 121 11.55 7.28 11.60
CA ARG A 121 10.19 7.04 12.08
C ARG A 121 9.28 6.58 10.95
N ASP A 122 8.17 5.97 11.31
CA ASP A 122 7.06 5.79 10.38
C ASP A 122 6.41 7.14 10.12
N ARG A 123 6.33 7.53 8.85
CA ARG A 123 5.73 8.78 8.43
C ARG A 123 4.64 8.53 7.42
N LEU A 124 3.66 9.42 7.42
CA LEU A 124 2.77 9.55 6.28
C LEU A 124 3.59 10.05 5.07
N TRP A 125 3.39 9.44 3.90
CA TRP A 125 3.97 9.98 2.67
C TRP A 125 3.36 11.36 2.37
N ASP A 126 4.10 12.21 1.66
CA ASP A 126 3.66 13.58 1.31
C ASP A 126 2.22 13.57 0.77
N VAL A 127 1.37 14.47 1.27
CA VAL A 127 -0.05 14.56 0.91
C VAL A 127 -0.27 15.87 0.17
N ASP A 128 -1.13 15.83 -0.84
CA ASP A 128 -1.64 17.00 -1.54
C ASP A 128 -2.38 17.92 -0.55
N PRO A 129 -1.88 19.15 -0.30
CA PRO A 129 -2.47 20.06 0.67
C PRO A 129 -3.88 20.52 0.28
N GLU A 130 -4.24 20.42 -1.01
CA GLU A 130 -5.56 20.85 -1.50
C GLU A 130 -6.65 19.80 -1.26
N THR A 131 -6.30 18.57 -0.86
CA THR A 131 -7.32 17.54 -0.59
C THR A 131 -7.99 17.79 0.76
N THR A 132 -9.30 17.99 0.71
CA THR A 132 -10.17 18.25 1.86
C THR A 132 -10.53 16.98 2.63
N ASP A 133 -10.96 17.13 3.89
CA ASP A 133 -11.43 15.99 4.68
C ASP A 133 -12.80 15.48 4.19
N GLU A 134 -13.60 16.32 3.53
CA GLU A 134 -14.82 15.92 2.83
C GLU A 134 -14.51 14.98 1.66
N GLU A 135 -13.48 15.28 0.86
CA GLU A 135 -13.01 14.37 -0.20
C GLU A 135 -12.49 13.05 0.37
N ARG A 136 -11.79 13.06 1.52
CA ARG A 136 -11.37 11.83 2.20
C ARG A 136 -12.57 11.01 2.67
N ALA A 137 -13.54 11.66 3.32
CA ALA A 137 -14.73 11.02 3.84
C ALA A 137 -15.59 10.39 2.72
N ALA A 138 -15.62 10.98 1.53
CA ALA A 138 -16.32 10.41 0.38
C ALA A 138 -15.81 9.01 -0.01
N TRP A 139 -14.55 8.70 0.31
CA TRP A 139 -13.91 7.40 0.09
C TRP A 139 -13.75 6.56 1.37
N ASP A 140 -14.48 6.88 2.43
CA ASP A 140 -14.35 6.24 3.75
C ASP A 140 -12.89 6.33 4.29
N VAL A 141 -12.13 7.37 3.93
CA VAL A 141 -10.80 7.67 4.48
C VAL A 141 -10.93 8.63 5.66
N PRO A 142 -10.29 8.38 6.81
CA PRO A 142 -10.28 9.30 7.94
C PRO A 142 -9.65 10.67 7.62
N PRO A 143 -9.96 11.71 8.40
CA PRO A 143 -9.34 13.04 8.26
C PRO A 143 -7.81 13.00 8.32
N LEU A 144 -7.15 13.96 7.66
CA LEU A 144 -5.69 14.02 7.60
C LEU A 144 -5.04 14.01 8.99
N ALA A 145 -5.63 14.72 9.96
CA ALA A 145 -5.13 14.78 11.33
C ALA A 145 -5.04 13.40 11.99
N GLU A 146 -6.00 12.50 11.71
CA GLU A 146 -5.97 11.14 12.25
C GLU A 146 -4.84 10.32 11.61
N GLN A 147 -4.60 10.50 10.31
CA GLN A 147 -3.55 9.79 9.60
C GLN A 147 -2.16 10.22 10.11
N LEU A 148 -1.95 11.52 10.36
CA LEU A 148 -0.72 12.02 10.98
C LEU A 148 -0.52 11.44 12.39
N ARG A 149 -1.58 11.42 13.22
CA ARG A 149 -1.54 10.82 14.56
C ARG A 149 -1.16 9.33 14.52
N LYS A 150 -1.69 8.57 13.55
CA LYS A 150 -1.33 7.14 13.37
C LYS A 150 0.15 6.95 13.08
N ALA A 151 0.74 7.81 12.22
CA ALA A 151 2.18 7.76 11.94
C ALA A 151 3.02 8.04 13.20
N GLU A 152 2.62 9.06 13.98
CA GLU A 152 3.28 9.38 15.24
C GLU A 152 3.20 8.23 16.24
N GLU A 153 2.03 7.59 16.37
CA GLU A 153 1.82 6.45 17.27
C GLU A 153 2.64 5.22 16.87
N ALA A 154 2.67 4.89 15.59
CA ALA A 154 3.50 3.79 15.08
C ALA A 154 5.00 4.00 15.41
N SER A 155 5.43 5.26 15.43
CA SER A 155 6.82 5.64 15.70
C SER A 155 7.21 5.60 17.17
N LYS A 156 6.26 5.64 18.12
CA LYS A 156 6.55 5.80 19.57
C LYS A 156 7.40 4.66 20.16
N HIS A 157 7.36 3.48 19.58
CA HIS A 157 8.04 2.28 20.10
C HIS A 157 9.06 1.71 19.12
N GLN A 158 9.42 2.48 18.10
CA GLN A 158 10.33 2.03 17.07
C GLN A 158 11.78 2.26 17.50
N ALA A 159 12.54 1.17 17.62
CA ALA A 159 13.98 1.28 17.81
C ALA A 159 14.63 1.78 16.52
N PRO A 160 15.63 2.67 16.60
CA PRO A 160 16.39 3.08 15.41
C PRO A 160 17.14 1.88 14.83
N MET A 161 17.25 1.84 13.50
CA MET A 161 18.10 0.87 12.82
C MET A 161 19.57 1.08 13.20
N SER A 162 20.32 -0.03 13.31
CA SER A 162 21.79 0.03 13.36
C SER A 162 22.36 0.58 12.04
N GLU A 163 23.62 1.02 12.05
CA GLU A 163 24.28 1.54 10.85
C GLU A 163 24.28 0.54 9.69
N SER A 164 24.47 -0.75 9.97
CA SER A 164 24.45 -1.82 8.97
C SER A 164 23.04 -2.02 8.39
N GLU A 165 22.02 -2.06 9.23
CA GLU A 165 20.61 -2.16 8.82
C GLU A 165 20.20 -0.95 7.97
N LEU A 166 20.63 0.25 8.37
CA LEU A 166 20.35 1.48 7.62
C LEU A 166 20.97 1.44 6.23
N LYS A 167 22.25 1.04 6.13
CA LYS A 167 22.95 0.94 4.85
C LYS A 167 22.30 -0.10 3.93
N GLU A 168 21.88 -1.24 4.47
CA GLU A 168 21.14 -2.26 3.71
C GLU A 168 19.76 -1.75 3.27
N TYR A 169 19.04 -1.06 4.15
CA TYR A 169 17.74 -0.46 3.84
C TYR A 169 17.85 0.55 2.70
N GLU A 170 18.79 1.49 2.78
CA GLU A 170 19.01 2.48 1.74
C GLU A 170 19.47 1.85 0.42
N ALA A 171 20.33 0.82 0.46
CA ALA A 171 20.79 0.12 -0.74
C ALA A 171 19.62 -0.53 -1.49
N ASN A 172 18.72 -1.20 -0.76
CA ASN A 172 17.58 -1.93 -1.30
C ASN A 172 16.33 -1.08 -1.54
N ALA A 173 16.30 0.17 -1.06
CA ALA A 173 15.16 1.05 -1.26
C ALA A 173 14.90 1.32 -2.76
N PRO A 174 13.64 1.31 -3.21
CA PRO A 174 13.29 1.67 -4.57
C PRO A 174 13.62 3.13 -4.87
N GLN A 175 13.82 3.46 -6.15
CA GLN A 175 14.26 4.79 -6.56
C GLN A 175 13.32 5.92 -6.14
N TRP A 176 12.00 5.68 -6.12
CA TRP A 176 11.01 6.65 -5.65
C TRP A 176 11.21 7.00 -4.17
N LEU A 177 11.53 6.00 -3.34
CA LEU A 177 11.79 6.19 -1.91
C LEU A 177 13.14 6.90 -1.69
N LYS A 178 14.20 6.50 -2.41
CA LYS A 178 15.51 7.16 -2.35
C LYS A 178 15.42 8.67 -2.61
N LYS A 179 14.68 9.06 -3.66
CA LYS A 179 14.43 10.47 -3.99
C LYS A 179 13.69 11.21 -2.87
N ALA A 180 12.70 10.57 -2.25
CA ALA A 180 11.95 11.17 -1.16
C ALA A 180 12.78 11.31 0.11
N LEU A 181 13.54 10.28 0.51
CA LEU A 181 14.47 10.36 1.65
C LEU A 181 15.44 11.54 1.50
N LEU A 182 15.98 11.76 0.29
CA LEU A 182 16.84 12.91 0.01
C LEU A 182 16.08 14.24 0.20
N ARG A 183 14.87 14.37 -0.39
CA ARG A 183 14.02 15.57 -0.24
C ARG A 183 13.69 15.87 1.21
N TRP A 184 13.36 14.87 2.01
CA TRP A 184 12.98 15.06 3.40
C TRP A 184 14.15 15.43 4.30
N ARG A 185 15.36 14.92 4.01
CA ARG A 185 16.59 15.34 4.70
C ARG A 185 16.88 16.83 4.49
N THR A 186 16.71 17.33 3.27
CA THR A 186 16.97 18.74 2.96
C THR A 186 15.89 19.67 3.54
N GLN A 187 14.63 19.22 3.59
CA GLN A 187 13.54 20.00 4.18
C GLN A 187 13.58 20.07 5.71
N GLY A 188 14.14 19.06 6.38
CA GLY A 188 14.29 19.00 7.84
C GLY A 188 15.59 19.57 8.40
N SER A 189 16.41 20.23 7.57
CA SER A 189 17.71 20.83 7.95
C SER A 189 17.65 22.36 8.07
N VAL A 190 16.47 22.91 8.37
CA VAL A 190 16.24 24.34 8.67
C VAL A 190 15.76 24.48 10.10
#